data_AF-A0A845QBK4-F1
#
_entry.id   AF-A0A845QBK4-F1
#
_cell.length_a   1.000
_cell.length_b   1.000
_cell.length_c   1.000
_cell.angle_alpha   90.00
_cell.angle_beta   90.00
_cell.angle_gamma   90.00
#
_symmetry.space_group_name_H-M   'P 1'
#
loop_
_entity.id
_entity.type
_entity.pdbx_description
1 polymer ?
#
loop_
_entity_poly.entity_id
_entity_poly.type
_entity_poly.pdbx_seq_one_letter_code
_entity_poly.pdbx_strand_id
1 'polypeptide(L)' 'MYAILAVTLHLLSGPDVWVVTDAGTFKDKAACEAEVAKSVPAKLKEDEQKAYEAGALQYVCLRVIEK' A
#
# COMPACT_ATOMS: atom_id res chain seq x y z
N MET A 1 15.95 -1.40 -1.67
CA MET A 1 15.02 -0.84 -0.66
C MET A 1 13.60 -1.28 -0.98
N TYR A 2 12.65 -1.01 -0.11
CA TYR A 2 11.22 -1.28 -0.32
C TYR A 2 10.42 -0.01 -0.10
N ALA A 3 9.36 0.18 -0.88
CA ALA A 3 8.39 1.24 -0.70
C ALA A 3 6.99 0.62 -0.61
N ILE A 4 6.10 1.27 0.14
CA ILE A 4 4.71 0.87 0.21
C ILE A 4 3.97 1.52 -0.96
N LEU A 5 3.28 0.70 -1.74
CA LEU A 5 2.35 1.14 -2.76
C LEU A 5 0.94 0.80 -2.32
N ALA A 6 0.00 1.71 -2.59
CA ALA A 6 -1.42 1.40 -2.58
C ALA A 6 -1.84 1.05 -4.00
N VAL A 7 -2.65 0.00 -4.14
CA VAL A 7 -3.19 -0.50 -5.40
C VAL A 7 -4.70 -0.61 -5.25
N THR A 8 -5.46 0.12 -6.05
CA THR A 8 -6.91 -0.08 -6.14
C THR A 8 -7.26 -0.76 -7.45
N LEU A 9 -8.17 -1.73 -7.40
CA LEU A 9 -8.69 -2.41 -8.57
C LEU A 9 -10.07 -1.86 -8.92
N HIS A 10 -10.13 -1.06 -9.97
CA HIS A 10 -11.40 -0.54 -10.48
C HIS A 10 -11.88 -1.45 -11.61
N LEU A 11 -13.09 -2.00 -11.47
CA LEU A 11 -13.65 -2.98 -12.41
C LEU A 11 -13.67 -2.52 -13.88
N LEU A 12 -13.77 -1.20 -14.10
CA LEU A 12 -13.88 -0.58 -15.43
C LEU A 12 -12.63 0.22 -15.83
N SER A 13 -11.80 0.61 -14.87
CA SER A 13 -10.71 1.58 -15.07
C SER A 13 -9.31 0.95 -15.00
N GLY A 14 -9.23 -0.33 -14.62
CA GLY A 14 -7.95 -1.00 -14.34
C GLY A 14 -7.40 -0.65 -12.96
N PRO A 15 -6.16 -1.07 -12.66
CA PRO A 15 -5.53 -0.79 -11.38
C PRO A 15 -5.01 0.65 -11.31
N ASP A 16 -5.37 1.39 -10.27
CA ASP A 16 -4.69 2.64 -9.88
C ASP A 16 -3.61 2.30 -8.84
N VAL A 17 -2.41 2.88 -9.01
CA VAL A 17 -1.26 2.59 -8.16
C VAL A 17 -0.58 3.89 -7.78
N TRP A 18 -0.44 4.15 -6.48
CA TRP A 18 0.30 5.30 -5.97
C TRP A 18 1.25 4.93 -4.84
N VAL A 19 2.33 5.69 -4.73
CA VAL A 19 3.33 5.53 -3.67
C VAL A 19 2.80 6.14 -2.39
N VAL A 20 2.88 5.39 -1.29
CA VAL A 20 2.59 5.91 0.05
C VAL A 20 3.83 6.65 0.54
N THR A 21 3.93 7.94 0.22
CA THR A 21 5.09 8.79 0.52
C THR A 21 5.33 8.97 2.02
N ASP A 22 4.27 8.93 2.83
CA ASP A 22 4.35 9.15 4.28
C ASP A 22 4.96 7.95 5.04
N ALA A 23 5.08 6.79 4.40
CA ALA A 23 5.63 5.60 5.04
C ALA A 23 7.15 5.45 4.86
N GLY A 24 7.79 6.29 4.02
CA GLY A 24 9.23 6.24 3.76
C GLY A 24 9.68 4.99 2.98
N THR A 25 11.00 4.76 2.94
CA THR A 25 11.62 3.59 2.31
C THR A 25 12.22 2.64 3.35
N PHE A 26 11.97 1.35 3.19
CA PHE A 26 12.40 0.29 4.11
C PHE A 26 13.62 -0.47 3.54
N LYS A 27 14.49 -0.97 4.40
CA LYS A 27 15.67 -1.74 3.97
C LYS A 27 15.32 -3.16 3.55
N ASP A 28 14.40 -3.79 4.26
CA ASP A 28 13.95 -5.17 4.04
C ASP A 28 12.43 -5.26 3.86
N LYS A 29 11.98 -6.38 3.28
CA LYS A 29 10.57 -6.61 2.95
C LYS A 29 9.72 -6.76 4.21
N ALA A 30 10.25 -7.43 5.23
CA ALA A 30 9.51 -7.71 6.46
C ALA A 30 9.20 -6.43 7.23
N ALA A 31 10.14 -5.49 7.30
CA ALA A 31 9.94 -4.17 7.89
C ALA A 31 8.86 -3.37 7.15
N CYS A 32 8.85 -3.44 5.81
CA CYS A 32 7.80 -2.83 5.01
C CYS A 32 6.42 -3.44 5.28
N GLU A 33 6.32 -4.78 5.30
CA GLU A 33 5.06 -5.50 5.57
C GLU A 33 4.54 -5.23 7.00
N ALA A 34 5.45 -5.15 7.98
CA ALA A 34 5.12 -4.79 9.35
C ALA A 34 4.55 -3.37 9.46
N GLU A 35 5.11 -2.41 8.71
CA GLU A 35 4.60 -1.04 8.68
C GLU A 35 3.25 -0.96 7.97
N VAL A 36 3.03 -1.74 6.89
CA VAL A 36 1.70 -1.88 6.27
C VAL A 36 0.68 -2.36 7.29
N ALA A 37 0.95 -3.48 7.97
CA ALA A 37 0.02 -4.06 8.94
C ALA A 37 -0.29 -3.11 10.12
N LYS A 38 0.67 -2.27 10.51
CA LYS A 38 0.55 -1.33 11.63
C LYS A 38 -0.15 -0.03 11.26
N SER A 39 0.27 0.59 10.16
CA SER A 39 -0.04 1.99 9.86
C SER A 39 -1.17 2.16 8.85
N VAL A 40 -1.43 1.17 7.99
CA VAL A 40 -2.48 1.28 6.98
C VAL A 40 -3.86 1.23 7.62
N PRO A 41 -4.27 0.19 8.38
CA PRO A 41 -5.65 0.05 8.83
C PRO A 41 -6.13 1.22 9.71
N ALA A 42 -5.22 1.82 10.47
CA ALA A 42 -5.51 2.93 11.37
C ALA A 42 -5.65 4.29 10.67
N LYS A 43 -5.23 4.41 9.41
CA LYS A 43 -5.21 5.68 8.65
C LYS A 43 -6.24 5.71 7.52
N LEU A 44 -6.96 4.62 7.27
CA LEU A 44 -7.99 4.56 6.24
C LEU A 44 -9.20 5.40 6.66
N LYS A 45 -9.73 6.19 5.72
CA LYS A 45 -11.07 6.76 5.84
C LYS A 45 -12.12 5.66 5.63
N GLU A 46 -13.36 5.92 6.02
CA GLU A 46 -14.44 4.92 5.98
C GLU A 46 -14.61 4.27 4.59
N ASP A 47 -14.52 5.06 3.52
CA ASP A 47 -14.63 4.55 2.15
C ASP A 47 -13.42 3.70 1.72
N GLU A 48 -12.22 4.10 2.14
CA GLU A 48 -10.98 3.35 1.88
C GLU A 48 -10.94 2.04 2.68
N GLN A 49 -11.49 2.06 3.90
CA GLN A 49 -11.61 0.88 4.74
C GLN A 49 -12.55 -0.16 4.10
N LYS A 50 -13.71 0.26 3.59
CA LYS A 50 -14.62 -0.63 2.84
C LYS A 50 -13.95 -1.22 1.60
N ALA A 51 -13.19 -0.40 0.86
CA ALA A 51 -12.44 -0.88 -0.30
C ALA A 51 -11.36 -1.89 0.10
N TYR A 52 -10.67 -1.67 1.21
CA TYR A 52 -9.64 -2.57 1.74
C TYR A 52 -10.24 -3.91 2.20
N GLU A 53 -11.34 -3.88 2.95
CA GLU A 53 -12.06 -5.07 3.41
C GLU A 53 -12.68 -5.86 2.24
N ALA A 54 -13.13 -5.18 1.19
CA ALA A 54 -13.62 -5.81 -0.03
C ALA A 54 -12.49 -6.36 -0.94
N GLY A 55 -11.22 -6.14 -0.60
CA GLY A 55 -10.06 -6.52 -1.41
C GLY A 55 -9.85 -5.65 -2.67
N ALA A 56 -10.63 -4.58 -2.81
CA ALA A 56 -10.54 -3.62 -3.91
C ALA A 56 -9.40 -2.60 -3.71
N LEU A 57 -8.89 -2.45 -2.48
CA LEU A 57 -7.69 -1.69 -2.13
C LEU A 57 -6.70 -2.61 -1.43
N GLN A 58 -5.46 -2.63 -1.90
CA GLN A 58 -4.37 -3.42 -1.30
C GLN A 58 -3.13 -2.56 -1.11
N TYR A 59 -2.35 -2.88 -0.09
CA TYR A 59 -1.08 -2.24 0.19
C TYR A 59 0.04 -3.26 0.04
N VAL A 60 1.00 -2.97 -0.83
CA VAL A 60 2.05 -3.91 -1.23
C VAL A 60 3.43 -3.29 -1.08
N CYS A 61 4.39 -4.13 -0.71
CA CYS A 61 5.79 -3.75 -0.59
C CYS A 61 6.52 -4.00 -1.91
N LEU A 62 6.85 -2.91 -2.62
CA LEU A 62 7.60 -2.97 -3.87
C LEU A 62 9.09 -2.82 -3.59
N ARG A 63 9.91 -3.71 -4.16
CA ARG A 63 11.38 -3.53 -4.14
C ARG A 63 11.78 -2.38 -5.05
N VAL A 64 12.35 -1.34 -4.48
CA VAL A 64 12.97 -0.21 -5.17
C VAL A 64 14.44 -0.52 -5.42
N ILE A 65 14.84 -0.47 -6.69
CA ILE A 65 16.23 -0.51 -7.12
C ILE A 65 16.66 0.94 -7.33
N GLU A 66 17.51 1.46 -6.45
CA GLU A 66 18.19 2.74 -6.70
C GLU A 66 19.15 2.56 -7.86
N LYS A 67 19.09 3.49 -8.83
CA LYS A 67 20.07 3.62 -9.90
C LYS A 67 21.05 4.73 -9.56
#